data_AF-A0AA43DJ70-F1
#
_entry.id   AF-A0AA43DJ70-F1
#
_cell.length_a   1.000
_cell.length_b   1.000
_cell.length_c   1.000
_cell.angle_alpha   90.00
_cell.angle_beta   90.00
_cell.angle_gamma   90.00
#
_symmetry.space_group_name_H-M   'P 1'
#
loop_
_entity.id
_entity.type
_entity.pdbx_description
1 polymer ?
#
loop_
_entity_poly.entity_id
_entity_poly.type
_entity_poly.pdbx_seq_one_letter_code
_entity_poly.pdbx_strand_id
1 'polypeptide(L)'
;MSDDRRPIDNPTKQVDFNALLEWPRGIARLGVIFCLIVTAVLGVVYFVRAVDRLGDDAGRNAALNFDDREFAGGNSLVVDKRALYEARALIPEDGTYRVVAGPGVDGATELTEPYIDQFARSFLMPRRPAADARWILCYGCDVAELGGRFEVVWQNGAGIALGTIDE
;
A
#
# COMPACT_ATOMS: atom_id res chain seq x y z
N MET A 1 59.09 21.62 -60.73
CA MET A 1 58.45 20.82 -59.66
C MET A 1 58.29 21.75 -58.49
N SER A 2 57.15 22.46 -58.42
CA SER A 2 56.87 23.45 -57.37
C SER A 2 55.62 22.98 -56.64
N ASP A 3 55.80 22.81 -55.33
CA ASP A 3 54.94 22.15 -54.35
C ASP A 3 53.63 22.94 -54.12
N ASP A 4 52.49 22.29 -54.36
CA ASP A 4 51.13 22.78 -54.11
C ASP A 4 50.71 22.36 -52.71
N ARG A 5 50.81 23.26 -51.73
CA ARG A 5 50.25 23.07 -50.39
C ARG A 5 49.25 24.18 -50.09
N ARG A 6 47.98 23.88 -50.31
CA ARG A 6 46.87 24.67 -49.75
C ARG A 6 46.75 24.43 -48.24
N PRO A 7 46.61 25.49 -47.43
CA PRO A 7 46.41 25.35 -45.99
C PRO A 7 45.02 24.76 -45.71
N ILE A 8 44.97 23.78 -44.80
CA ILE A 8 43.74 23.21 -44.27
C ILE A 8 43.25 24.17 -43.18
N ASP A 9 42.23 24.97 -43.50
CA ASP A 9 41.49 25.72 -42.49
C ASP A 9 40.71 24.73 -41.62
N ASN A 10 41.14 24.61 -40.36
CA ASN A 10 40.46 23.82 -39.35
C ASN A 10 39.54 24.76 -38.55
N PRO A 11 38.22 24.77 -38.78
CA PRO A 11 37.32 25.62 -38.02
C PRO A 11 37.09 25.00 -36.64
N THR A 12 38.01 25.22 -35.72
CA THR A 12 37.65 25.23 -34.30
C THR A 12 36.64 26.37 -34.13
N LYS A 13 35.35 26.03 -34.12
CA LYS A 13 34.28 26.93 -33.69
C LYS A 13 34.62 27.40 -32.27
N GLN A 14 35.30 28.53 -32.17
CA GLN A 14 35.45 29.24 -30.93
C GLN A 14 34.04 29.57 -30.44
N VAL A 15 33.69 29.06 -29.27
CA VAL A 15 32.49 29.48 -28.57
C VAL A 15 32.71 30.95 -28.24
N ASP A 16 32.00 31.83 -28.93
CA ASP A 16 32.08 33.26 -28.68
C ASP A 16 31.31 33.57 -27.38
N PHE A 17 32.05 33.65 -26.28
CA PHE A 17 31.52 33.97 -24.96
C PHE A 17 30.93 35.38 -24.89
N ASN A 18 31.30 36.28 -25.80
CA ASN A 18 30.73 37.63 -25.84
C ASN A 18 29.30 37.62 -26.37
N ALA A 19 29.00 36.74 -27.34
CA ALA A 19 27.64 36.52 -27.85
C ALA A 19 26.67 35.94 -26.79
N LEU A 20 27.19 35.31 -25.73
CA LEU A 20 26.41 34.84 -24.57
C LEU A 20 26.04 35.97 -23.60
N LEU A 21 26.74 37.11 -23.65
CA LEU A 21 26.55 38.25 -22.76
C LEU A 21 25.79 39.42 -23.41
N GLU A 22 25.44 39.32 -24.70
CA GLU A 22 24.70 40.37 -25.42
C GLU A 22 23.29 40.59 -24.83
N TRP A 23 23.06 41.76 -24.26
CA TRP A 23 21.73 42.17 -23.81
C TRP A 23 20.79 42.43 -25.01
N PRO A 24 19.50 42.02 -24.98
CA PRO A 24 18.80 41.30 -23.91
C PRO A 24 18.78 39.76 -24.06
N ARG A 25 19.20 39.23 -25.21
CA ARG A 25 19.00 37.80 -25.57
C ARG A 25 19.99 36.85 -24.91
N GLY A 26 21.22 37.28 -24.67
CA GLY A 26 22.29 36.52 -24.01
C GLY A 26 21.98 36.23 -22.54
N ILE A 27 21.54 37.24 -21.78
CA ILE A 27 21.15 37.05 -20.37
C ILE A 27 19.96 36.10 -20.23
N ALA A 28 18.96 36.19 -21.12
CA ALA A 28 17.85 35.24 -21.15
C ALA A 28 18.32 33.79 -21.41
N ARG A 29 19.28 33.59 -22.31
CA ARG A 29 19.88 32.26 -22.59
C ARG A 29 20.63 31.71 -21.37
N LEU A 30 21.41 32.54 -20.67
CA LEU A 30 22.10 32.15 -19.45
C LEU A 30 21.11 31.73 -18.34
N GLY A 31 20.00 32.46 -18.20
CA GLY A 31 18.93 32.08 -17.28
C GLY A 31 18.32 30.72 -17.60
N VAL A 32 18.00 30.46 -18.88
CA VAL A 32 17.48 29.15 -19.31
C VAL A 32 18.50 28.03 -19.07
N ILE A 33 19.77 28.24 -19.44
CA ILE A 33 20.84 27.26 -19.21
C ILE A 33 20.97 26.96 -17.72
N PHE A 34 20.96 27.99 -16.87
CA PHE A 34 21.01 27.83 -15.43
C PHE A 34 19.81 27.01 -14.91
N CYS A 35 18.58 27.32 -15.35
CA CYS A 35 17.40 26.54 -14.98
C CYS A 35 17.52 25.07 -15.41
N LEU A 36 17.97 24.80 -16.64
CA LEU A 36 18.15 23.42 -17.12
C LEU A 36 19.18 22.66 -16.30
N ILE A 37 20.30 23.30 -15.94
CA ILE A 37 21.33 22.71 -15.09
C ILE A 37 20.76 22.39 -13.71
N VAL A 38 20.06 23.34 -13.08
CA VAL A 38 19.44 23.13 -11.76
C VAL A 38 18.43 21.99 -11.81
N THR A 39 17.54 21.97 -12.81
CA THR A 39 16.55 20.89 -12.98
C THR A 39 17.21 19.55 -13.22
N ALA A 40 18.27 19.47 -14.04
CA ALA A 40 18.98 18.23 -14.29
C ALA A 40 19.67 17.70 -13.02
N VAL A 41 20.34 18.58 -12.26
CA VAL A 41 20.99 18.22 -10.99
C VAL A 41 19.97 17.73 -9.98
N LEU A 42 18.87 18.46 -9.79
CA LEU A 42 17.79 18.02 -8.89
C LEU A 42 17.20 16.69 -9.38
N GLY A 43 16.93 16.56 -10.67
CA GLY A 43 16.41 15.34 -11.28
C GLY A 43 17.28 14.12 -10.96
N VAL A 44 18.60 14.21 -11.16
CA VAL A 44 19.53 13.11 -10.84
C VAL A 44 19.53 12.79 -9.35
N VAL A 45 19.62 13.80 -8.47
CA VAL A 45 19.65 13.58 -7.02
C VAL A 45 18.37 12.92 -6.51
N TYR A 46 17.20 13.42 -6.95
CA TYR A 46 15.92 12.85 -6.54
C TYR A 46 15.66 11.49 -7.18
N PHE A 47 16.15 11.25 -8.40
CA PHE A 47 16.04 9.95 -9.06
C PHE A 47 16.80 8.88 -8.28
N VAL A 48 18.07 9.12 -7.91
CA VAL A 48 18.86 8.16 -7.12
C VAL A 48 18.16 7.86 -5.80
N ARG A 49 17.72 8.90 -5.07
CA ARG A 49 16.96 8.71 -3.81
C ARG A 49 15.66 7.94 -4.01
N ALA A 50 14.97 8.11 -5.13
CA ALA A 50 13.75 7.38 -5.42
C ALA A 50 14.05 5.90 -5.69
N VAL A 51 15.13 5.59 -6.41
CA VAL A 51 15.57 4.21 -6.66
C VAL A 51 15.98 3.53 -5.35
N ASP A 52 16.74 4.21 -4.49
CA ASP A 52 17.15 3.67 -3.18
C ASP A 52 15.94 3.34 -2.32
N ARG A 53 14.97 4.26 -2.23
CA ARG A 53 13.71 4.03 -1.51
C ARG A 53 12.93 2.83 -2.07
N LEU A 54 12.90 2.68 -3.39
CA LEU A 54 12.23 1.55 -4.01
C LEU A 54 12.93 0.22 -3.65
N GLY A 55 14.26 0.23 -3.58
CA GLY A 55 15.06 -0.91 -3.12
C GLY A 55 14.82 -1.25 -1.65
N ASP A 56 14.79 -0.24 -0.78
CA ASP A 56 14.49 -0.40 0.64
C ASP A 56 13.06 -0.92 0.86
N ASP A 57 12.08 -0.36 0.15
CA ASP A 57 10.68 -0.79 0.20
C ASP A 57 10.51 -2.22 -0.30
N ALA A 58 11.17 -2.56 -1.41
CA ALA A 58 11.20 -3.92 -1.93
C ALA A 58 11.86 -4.89 -0.95
N GLY A 59 12.97 -4.50 -0.32
CA GLY A 59 13.67 -5.29 0.70
C GLY A 59 12.80 -5.53 1.93
N ARG A 60 12.11 -4.49 2.42
CA ARG A 60 11.14 -4.60 3.52
C ARG A 60 9.98 -5.51 3.18
N ASN A 61 9.39 -5.37 2.00
CA ASN A 61 8.31 -6.24 1.53
C ASN A 61 8.76 -7.69 1.34
N ALA A 62 9.98 -7.90 0.84
CA ALA A 62 10.57 -9.22 0.70
C ALA A 62 10.83 -9.88 2.07
N ALA A 63 11.17 -9.10 3.09
CA ALA A 63 11.39 -9.57 4.46
C ALA A 63 10.09 -9.89 5.23
N LEU A 64 8.91 -9.51 4.72
CA LEU A 64 7.64 -9.86 5.36
C LEU A 64 7.45 -11.38 5.38
N ASN A 65 7.07 -11.90 6.55
CA ASN A 65 6.61 -13.28 6.70
C ASN A 65 5.24 -13.47 6.03
N PHE A 66 4.78 -14.73 5.95
CA PHE A 66 3.53 -15.08 5.29
C PHE A 66 2.33 -14.32 5.89
N ASP A 67 2.21 -14.32 7.21
CA ASP A 67 1.11 -13.66 7.93
C ASP A 67 1.08 -12.15 7.66
N ASP A 68 2.23 -11.50 7.61
CA ASP A 68 2.31 -10.06 7.34
C ASP A 68 1.92 -9.72 5.90
N ARG A 69 2.15 -10.63 4.94
CA ARG A 69 1.69 -10.47 3.56
C ARG A 69 0.20 -10.72 3.43
N GLU A 70 -0.33 -11.73 4.13
CA GLU A 70 -1.74 -12.08 4.06
C GLU A 70 -2.63 -11.01 4.73
N PHE A 71 -2.14 -10.40 5.81
CA PHE A 71 -2.88 -9.40 6.59
C PHE A 71 -2.45 -7.94 6.33
N ALA A 72 -1.57 -7.68 5.36
CA ALA A 72 -1.02 -6.34 5.11
C ALA A 72 -2.09 -5.24 5.04
N GLY A 73 -3.23 -5.51 4.36
CA GLY A 73 -4.36 -4.58 4.28
C GLY A 73 -5.17 -4.44 5.58
N GLY A 74 -5.18 -5.47 6.43
CA GLY A 74 -5.92 -5.52 7.70
C GLY A 74 -5.15 -4.99 8.90
N ASN A 75 -3.83 -4.81 8.79
CA ASN A 75 -3.01 -4.28 9.89
C ASN A 75 -3.46 -2.88 10.36
N SER A 76 -4.01 -2.07 9.46
CA SER A 76 -4.58 -0.75 9.81
C SER A 76 -5.87 -0.84 10.66
N LEU A 77 -6.56 -1.97 10.61
CA LEU A 77 -7.79 -2.25 11.35
C LEU A 77 -7.52 -2.99 12.67
N VAL A 78 -6.25 -3.31 12.96
CA VAL A 78 -5.83 -4.14 14.12
C VAL A 78 -6.64 -5.44 14.19
N VAL A 79 -6.75 -6.12 13.04
CA VAL A 79 -7.50 -7.38 12.97
C VAL A 79 -6.85 -8.48 13.80
N ASP A 80 -7.68 -9.27 14.50
CA ASP A 80 -7.21 -10.50 15.13
C ASP A 80 -6.99 -11.59 14.07
N LYS A 81 -5.71 -11.83 13.76
CA LYS A 81 -5.28 -12.83 12.77
C LYS A 81 -5.79 -14.23 13.12
N ARG A 82 -5.79 -14.58 14.41
CA ARG A 82 -6.17 -15.92 14.88
C ARG A 82 -7.67 -16.14 14.67
N ALA A 83 -8.51 -15.17 15.03
CA ALA A 83 -9.95 -15.23 14.82
C ALA A 83 -10.30 -15.48 13.34
N LEU A 84 -9.62 -14.79 12.42
CA LEU A 84 -9.86 -14.92 10.98
C LEU A 84 -9.36 -16.27 10.43
N TYR A 85 -8.23 -16.79 10.90
CA TYR A 85 -7.80 -18.14 10.53
C TYR A 85 -8.74 -19.21 11.07
N GLU A 86 -9.25 -19.08 12.30
CA GLU A 86 -10.19 -20.02 12.91
C GLU A 86 -11.52 -19.99 12.18
N ALA A 87 -12.03 -18.79 11.83
CA ALA A 87 -13.19 -18.64 10.97
C ALA A 87 -13.00 -19.32 9.61
N ARG A 88 -11.82 -19.15 8.99
CA ARG A 88 -11.49 -19.81 7.72
C ARG A 88 -11.36 -21.33 7.86
N ALA A 89 -10.91 -21.84 9.00
CA ALA A 89 -10.79 -23.27 9.24
C ALA A 89 -12.14 -23.93 9.52
N LEU A 90 -13.05 -23.24 10.21
CA LEU A 90 -14.31 -23.80 10.72
C LEU A 90 -15.50 -23.59 9.78
N ILE A 91 -15.59 -22.44 9.10
CA ILE A 91 -16.68 -22.19 8.15
C ILE A 91 -16.40 -23.00 6.88
N PRO A 92 -17.37 -23.76 6.32
CA PRO A 92 -17.19 -24.48 5.05
C PRO A 92 -16.79 -23.55 3.90
N GLU A 93 -16.03 -24.02 2.92
CA GLU A 93 -15.59 -23.18 1.78
C GLU A 93 -16.76 -22.59 0.96
N ASP A 94 -17.83 -23.36 0.80
CA ASP A 94 -19.08 -22.94 0.15
C ASP A 94 -20.10 -22.33 1.13
N GLY A 95 -19.72 -22.21 2.40
CA GLY A 95 -20.56 -21.69 3.47
C GLY A 95 -20.81 -20.19 3.39
N THR A 96 -21.87 -19.77 4.08
CA THR A 96 -22.20 -18.36 4.28
C THR A 96 -21.89 -17.93 5.71
N TYR A 97 -21.51 -16.67 5.89
CA TYR A 97 -21.22 -16.09 7.20
C TYR A 97 -21.70 -14.63 7.28
N ARG A 98 -21.78 -14.09 8.49
CA ARG A 98 -21.90 -12.63 8.71
C ARG A 98 -20.90 -12.18 9.76
N VAL A 99 -20.36 -10.98 9.58
CA VAL A 99 -19.57 -10.30 10.62
C VAL A 99 -20.48 -9.34 11.34
N VAL A 100 -20.45 -9.38 12.67
CA VAL A 100 -21.15 -8.40 13.50
C VAL A 100 -20.09 -7.72 14.35
N ALA A 101 -19.86 -6.44 14.09
CA ALA A 101 -18.91 -5.63 14.83
C ALA A 101 -19.63 -4.80 15.89
N GLY A 102 -18.98 -4.60 17.03
CA GLY A 102 -19.45 -3.75 18.11
C GLY A 102 -18.28 -3.17 18.91
N PRO A 103 -18.58 -2.34 19.92
CA PRO A 103 -17.57 -1.58 20.64
C PRO A 103 -16.74 -2.42 21.64
N GLY A 104 -17.08 -3.70 21.84
CA GLY A 104 -16.48 -4.56 22.85
C GLY A 104 -15.15 -5.23 22.48
N VAL A 105 -14.46 -4.78 21.42
CA VAL A 105 -13.16 -5.34 21.02
C VAL A 105 -12.02 -4.62 21.73
N ASP A 106 -11.20 -5.36 22.47
CA ASP A 106 -10.00 -4.81 23.09
C ASP A 106 -8.96 -4.42 22.03
N GLY A 107 -8.46 -3.19 22.10
CA GLY A 107 -7.45 -2.68 21.17
C GLY A 107 -8.01 -2.26 19.80
N ALA A 108 -9.33 -2.15 19.66
CA ALA A 108 -9.96 -1.61 18.46
C ALA A 108 -9.50 -0.17 18.16
N THR A 109 -9.39 0.14 16.87
CA THR A 109 -9.20 1.50 16.37
C THR A 109 -10.52 2.07 15.88
N GLU A 110 -10.54 3.37 15.58
CA GLU A 110 -11.67 4.03 14.90
C GLU A 110 -12.04 3.40 13.54
N LEU A 111 -11.17 2.54 12.99
CA LEU A 111 -11.38 1.85 11.73
C LEU A 111 -11.87 0.41 11.91
N THR A 112 -11.66 -0.21 13.07
CA THR A 112 -11.96 -1.64 13.27
C THR A 112 -13.44 -1.93 13.05
N GLU A 113 -14.32 -1.30 13.82
CA GLU A 113 -15.77 -1.51 13.72
C GLU A 113 -16.35 -1.25 12.31
N PRO A 114 -16.08 -0.09 11.66
CA PRO A 114 -16.70 0.19 10.36
C PRO A 114 -16.16 -0.64 9.18
N TYR A 115 -14.95 -1.20 9.27
CA TYR A 115 -14.28 -1.83 8.12
C TYR A 115 -13.93 -3.31 8.30
N ILE A 116 -14.09 -3.89 9.50
CA ILE A 116 -13.75 -5.31 9.73
C ILE A 116 -14.53 -6.27 8.83
N ASP A 117 -15.82 -5.99 8.57
CA ASP A 117 -16.63 -6.82 7.66
C ASP A 117 -16.05 -6.87 6.24
N GLN A 118 -15.62 -5.71 5.72
CA GLN A 118 -15.04 -5.61 4.38
C GLN A 118 -13.72 -6.38 4.29
N PHE A 119 -12.89 -6.28 5.33
CA PHE A 119 -11.64 -7.03 5.40
C PHE A 119 -11.91 -8.54 5.49
N ALA A 120 -12.78 -8.96 6.41
CA ALA A 120 -13.17 -10.36 6.58
C ALA A 120 -13.73 -10.95 5.28
N ARG A 121 -14.49 -10.16 4.51
CA ARG A 121 -14.96 -10.56 3.18
C ARG A 121 -13.86 -10.86 2.19
N SER A 122 -12.83 -10.04 2.15
CA SER A 122 -11.68 -10.33 1.28
C SER A 122 -10.90 -11.56 1.74
N PHE A 123 -10.73 -11.73 3.05
CA PHE A 123 -9.91 -12.78 3.64
C PHE A 123 -10.59 -14.17 3.60
N LEU A 124 -11.90 -14.22 3.84
CA LEU A 124 -12.65 -15.47 3.99
C LEU A 124 -13.09 -16.10 2.67
N MET A 125 -12.83 -15.46 1.52
CA MET A 125 -13.11 -16.05 0.21
C MET A 125 -12.56 -17.49 0.12
N PRO A 126 -13.33 -18.45 -0.44
CA PRO A 126 -14.54 -18.27 -1.26
C PRO A 126 -15.89 -18.17 -0.51
N ARG A 127 -15.87 -18.16 0.84
CA ARG A 127 -17.10 -18.05 1.66
C ARG A 127 -17.87 -16.78 1.34
N ARG A 128 -19.20 -16.84 1.42
CA ARG A 128 -20.06 -15.72 1.00
C ARG A 128 -20.67 -15.00 2.21
N PRO A 129 -20.58 -13.66 2.28
CA PRO A 129 -21.33 -12.92 3.30
C PRO A 129 -22.84 -13.02 3.01
N ALA A 130 -23.64 -13.29 4.04
CA ALA A 130 -25.11 -13.26 3.97
C ALA A 130 -25.68 -12.77 5.31
N ALA A 131 -26.65 -11.85 5.28
CA ALA A 131 -27.18 -11.19 6.47
C ALA A 131 -27.88 -12.13 7.46
N ASP A 132 -28.40 -13.24 6.96
CA ASP A 132 -29.10 -14.32 7.67
C ASP A 132 -28.21 -15.56 7.89
N ALA A 133 -26.90 -15.46 7.65
CA ALA A 133 -26.00 -16.57 7.84
C ALA A 133 -25.96 -17.04 9.31
N ARG A 134 -26.02 -18.37 9.48
CA ARG A 134 -25.86 -19.01 10.79
C ARG A 134 -24.48 -18.84 11.38
N TRP A 135 -23.42 -18.87 10.55
CA TRP A 135 -22.06 -18.61 11.01
C TRP A 135 -21.87 -17.12 11.27
N ILE A 136 -21.47 -16.79 12.49
CA ILE A 136 -21.27 -15.40 12.91
C ILE A 136 -19.88 -15.23 13.47
N LEU A 137 -19.19 -14.25 12.91
CA LEU A 137 -17.95 -13.72 13.44
C LEU A 137 -18.28 -12.44 14.22
N CYS A 138 -18.40 -12.57 15.54
CA CYS A 138 -18.69 -11.49 16.46
C CYS A 138 -17.38 -10.79 16.86
N TYR A 139 -17.21 -9.55 16.42
CA TYR A 139 -16.12 -8.66 16.83
C TYR A 139 -16.65 -7.69 17.88
N GLY A 140 -16.59 -8.06 19.17
CA GLY A 140 -17.03 -7.18 20.26
C GLY A 140 -18.51 -6.83 20.22
N CYS A 141 -19.32 -7.67 19.58
CA CYS A 141 -20.75 -7.51 19.47
C CYS A 141 -21.48 -8.00 20.74
N ASP A 142 -22.71 -7.53 20.95
CA ASP A 142 -23.58 -8.12 21.95
C ASP A 142 -24.20 -9.42 21.41
N VAL A 143 -23.77 -10.55 21.95
CA VAL A 143 -24.27 -11.87 21.54
C VAL A 143 -25.76 -12.06 21.82
N ALA A 144 -26.33 -11.32 22.79
CA ALA A 144 -27.76 -11.37 23.09
C ALA A 144 -28.61 -10.74 21.99
N GLU A 145 -28.05 -9.83 21.20
CA GLU A 145 -28.73 -9.17 20.08
C GLU A 145 -28.64 -9.94 18.76
N LEU A 146 -27.87 -11.03 18.71
CA LEU A 146 -27.66 -11.79 17.48
C LEU A 146 -28.88 -12.59 17.01
N GLY A 147 -29.86 -12.80 17.92
CA GLY A 147 -31.15 -13.46 17.66
C GLY A 147 -31.04 -14.98 17.59
N GLY A 148 -31.65 -15.70 18.55
CA GLY A 148 -31.53 -17.16 18.69
C GLY A 148 -30.46 -17.56 19.70
N ARG A 149 -30.14 -18.86 19.78
CA ARG A 149 -29.07 -19.34 20.68
C ARG A 149 -27.75 -19.33 19.92
N PHE A 150 -26.85 -18.43 20.31
CA PHE A 150 -25.49 -18.38 19.79
C PHE A 150 -24.60 -19.44 20.46
N GLU A 151 -24.26 -20.49 19.72
CA GLU A 151 -23.29 -21.50 20.15
C GLU A 151 -21.88 -21.06 19.75
N VAL A 152 -21.08 -20.68 20.76
CA VAL A 152 -19.68 -20.30 20.58
C VAL A 152 -18.84 -21.54 20.32
N VAL A 153 -18.19 -21.58 19.15
CA VAL A 153 -17.24 -22.65 18.81
C VAL A 153 -15.79 -22.22 19.04
N TRP A 154 -15.53 -20.92 19.06
CA TRP A 154 -14.23 -20.34 19.33
C TRP A 154 -14.37 -18.92 19.91
N GLN A 155 -13.50 -18.54 20.85
CA GLN A 155 -13.43 -17.18 21.37
C GLN A 155 -12.03 -16.86 21.90
N ASN A 156 -11.73 -15.57 22.05
CA ASN A 156 -10.51 -15.10 22.69
C ASN A 156 -10.81 -14.09 23.81
N GLY A 157 -9.76 -13.63 24.49
CA GLY A 157 -9.87 -12.64 25.55
C GLY A 157 -10.10 -11.20 25.07
N ALA A 158 -10.09 -10.94 23.76
CA ALA A 158 -10.23 -9.61 23.18
C ALA A 158 -11.68 -9.25 22.80
N GLY A 159 -12.66 -10.05 23.24
CA GLY A 159 -14.07 -9.86 22.91
C GLY A 159 -14.46 -10.36 21.51
N ILE A 160 -13.64 -11.20 20.88
CA ILE A 160 -13.93 -11.78 19.55
C ILE A 160 -14.37 -13.22 19.73
N ALA A 161 -15.49 -13.57 19.09
CA ALA A 161 -16.06 -14.90 19.11
C ALA A 161 -16.50 -15.34 17.71
N LEU A 162 -16.38 -16.62 17.45
CA LEU A 162 -16.95 -17.31 16.30
C LEU A 162 -17.93 -18.33 16.81
N GLY A 163 -19.11 -18.37 16.20
CA GLY A 163 -20.13 -19.31 16.58
C GLY A 163 -21.16 -19.51 15.49
N THR A 164 -22.14 -20.34 15.82
CA THR A 164 -23.31 -20.58 14.98
C THR A 164 -24.58 -20.23 15.73
N ILE A 165 -25.64 -19.90 15.01
CA ILE A 165 -26.97 -19.79 15.59
C ILE A 165 -27.80 -21.00 15.20
N ASP A 166 -28.35 -21.65 16.24
CA ASP A 166 -29.43 -22.61 16.12
C ASP A 166 -30.77 -21.88 16.23
N GLU A 167 -31.71 -22.26 15.35
CA GLU A 167 -33.11 -21.79 15.34
C GLU A 167 -33.87 -22.21 16.60
#